data_AF-A0A059LAZ8-F1
#
_entry.id   AF-A0A059LAZ8-F1
#
_cell.length_a   1.000
_cell.length_b   1.000
_cell.length_c   1.000
_cell.angle_alpha   90.00
_cell.angle_beta   90.00
_cell.angle_gamma   90.00
#
_symmetry.space_group_name_H-M   'P 1'
#
loop_
_entity.id
_entity.type
_entity.pdbx_description
1 polymer ?
#
loop_
_entity_poly.entity_id
_entity_poly.type
_entity_poly.pdbx_seq_one_letter_code
_entity_poly.pdbx_strand_id
1 'polypeptide(L)'
;RAFDRALASLPLTQHARLWPAYLSFACAHPVPVDSALRVYRRYLRVQPHHGEEFAAYLQRHGRWAEAAEVLSGLLNDETFVSLEGKTRHQLWLELCDLVTAHPEETAAVDAEALLRSGIRRHGAETGRLWTGLADYHIRRGAFERARDTLEEALQTVSTVRDFSLVYDALAQFEESLLSARMAQ
;
A
#
# COMPACT_ATOMS: atom_id res chain seq x y z
N ARG A 1 27.76 -14.50 1.62
CA ARG A 1 29.20 -14.57 1.93
C ARG A 1 30.10 -14.17 0.75
N ALA A 2 30.04 -14.81 -0.42
CA ALA A 2 30.86 -14.41 -1.58
C ALA A 2 30.49 -13.01 -2.09
N PHE A 3 29.20 -12.73 -2.26
CA PHE A 3 28.70 -11.39 -2.62
C PHE A 3 29.05 -10.32 -1.56
N ASP A 4 28.94 -10.63 -0.27
CA ASP A 4 29.32 -9.69 0.81
C ASP A 4 30.79 -9.28 0.74
N ARG A 5 31.68 -10.25 0.47
CA ARG A 5 33.12 -9.98 0.30
C ARG A 5 33.37 -9.17 -0.97
N ALA A 6 32.69 -9.49 -2.07
CA ALA A 6 32.81 -8.75 -3.32
C ALA A 6 32.37 -7.28 -3.16
N LEU A 7 31.28 -7.02 -2.43
CA LEU A 7 30.83 -5.67 -2.10
C LEU A 7 31.80 -4.90 -1.18
N ALA A 8 32.58 -5.61 -0.35
CA ALA A 8 33.60 -5.01 0.50
C ALA A 8 34.92 -4.73 -0.24
N SER A 9 35.27 -5.56 -1.23
CA SER A 9 36.54 -5.46 -1.96
C SER A 9 36.48 -4.58 -3.20
N LEU A 10 35.30 -4.37 -3.79
CA LEU A 10 35.15 -3.68 -5.06
C LEU A 10 34.65 -2.24 -4.87
N PRO A 11 35.10 -1.28 -5.71
CA PRO A 11 34.58 0.09 -5.71
C PRO A 11 33.08 0.15 -6.03
N LEU A 12 32.39 1.19 -5.52
CA LEU A 12 30.94 1.38 -5.68
C LEU A 12 30.47 1.34 -7.15
N THR A 13 31.32 1.77 -8.08
CA THR A 13 31.05 1.75 -9.52
C THR A 13 30.79 0.35 -10.08
N GLN A 14 31.34 -0.69 -9.46
CA GLN A 14 31.16 -2.08 -9.90
C GLN A 14 29.98 -2.77 -9.21
N HIS A 15 29.40 -2.16 -8.18
CA HIS A 15 28.30 -2.75 -7.42
C HIS A 15 27.04 -2.92 -8.27
N ALA A 16 26.80 -2.03 -9.25
CA ALA A 16 25.67 -2.11 -10.17
C ALA A 16 25.59 -3.45 -10.92
N ARG A 17 26.73 -4.09 -11.22
CA ARG A 17 26.76 -5.40 -11.90
C ARG A 17 26.54 -6.58 -10.96
N LEU A 18 26.81 -6.39 -9.67
CA LEU A 18 26.68 -7.44 -8.65
C LEU A 18 25.28 -7.54 -8.10
N TRP A 19 24.58 -6.41 -7.97
CA TRP A 19 23.26 -6.37 -7.35
C TRP A 19 22.23 -7.27 -8.01
N PRO A 20 22.07 -7.33 -9.36
CA PRO A 20 21.09 -8.22 -9.97
C PRO A 20 21.34 -9.70 -9.64
N ALA A 21 22.61 -10.13 -9.65
CA ALA A 21 22.99 -11.50 -9.30
C ALA A 21 22.87 -11.78 -7.79
N TYR A 22 23.08 -10.76 -6.95
CA TYR A 22 22.96 -10.91 -5.52
C TYR A 22 21.48 -10.94 -5.08
N LEU A 23 20.62 -10.12 -5.68
CA LEU A 23 19.18 -10.15 -5.44
C LEU A 23 18.57 -11.45 -5.93
N SER A 24 18.93 -11.94 -7.14
CA SER A 24 18.45 -13.23 -7.61
C SER A 24 18.86 -14.38 -6.69
N PHE A 25 20.09 -14.35 -6.15
CA PHE A 25 20.54 -15.30 -5.15
C PHE A 25 19.80 -15.16 -3.81
N ALA A 26 19.61 -13.94 -3.32
CA ALA A 26 18.95 -13.67 -2.04
C ALA A 26 17.45 -14.02 -2.08
N CYS A 27 16.80 -13.86 -3.24
CA CYS A 27 15.42 -14.23 -3.49
C CYS A 27 15.24 -15.70 -3.90
N ALA A 28 16.33 -16.46 -4.09
CA ALA A 28 16.27 -17.87 -4.41
C ALA A 28 16.03 -18.73 -3.15
N HIS A 29 15.29 -19.83 -3.32
CA HIS A 29 15.15 -20.85 -2.28
C HIS A 29 16.50 -21.56 -2.10
N PRO A 30 17.02 -21.78 -0.86
CA PRO A 30 16.33 -21.81 0.45
C PRO A 30 16.66 -20.62 1.37
N VAL A 31 16.93 -19.42 0.85
CA VAL A 31 17.33 -18.28 1.68
C VAL A 31 16.13 -17.77 2.52
N PRO A 32 16.29 -17.55 3.84
CA PRO A 32 15.25 -16.96 4.66
C PRO A 32 14.88 -15.54 4.21
N VAL A 33 13.59 -15.21 4.21
CA VAL A 33 13.07 -13.92 3.76
C VAL A 33 13.76 -12.76 4.49
N ASP A 34 13.99 -12.85 5.80
CA ASP A 34 14.66 -11.78 6.57
C ASP A 34 16.10 -11.51 6.10
N SER A 35 16.78 -12.52 5.55
CA SER A 35 18.09 -12.32 4.94
C SER A 35 17.98 -11.57 3.62
N ALA A 36 16.99 -11.92 2.78
CA ALA A 36 16.70 -11.21 1.54
C ALA A 36 16.34 -9.73 1.80
N LEU A 37 15.54 -9.46 2.83
CA LEU A 37 15.16 -8.10 3.23
C LEU A 37 16.37 -7.25 3.63
N ARG A 38 17.33 -7.81 4.38
CA ARG A 38 18.56 -7.10 4.76
C ARG A 38 19.40 -6.75 3.52
N VAL A 39 19.47 -7.65 2.54
CA VAL A 39 20.18 -7.41 1.29
C VAL A 39 19.49 -6.33 0.47
N TYR A 40 18.17 -6.39 0.32
CA TYR A 40 17.39 -5.37 -0.38
C TYR A 40 17.48 -3.99 0.28
N ARG A 41 17.39 -3.89 1.61
CA ARG A 41 17.58 -2.63 2.33
C ARG A 41 18.96 -2.02 2.08
N ARG A 42 20.01 -2.86 1.96
CA ARG A 42 21.35 -2.40 1.60
C ARG A 42 21.42 -1.94 0.14
N TYR A 43 20.73 -2.64 -0.76
CA TYR A 43 20.63 -2.25 -2.16
C TYR A 43 19.96 -0.89 -2.35
N LEU A 44 18.83 -0.65 -1.67
CA LEU A 44 18.10 0.62 -1.75
C LEU A 44 18.90 1.83 -1.24
N ARG A 45 19.84 1.64 -0.31
CA ARG A 45 20.78 2.71 0.09
C ARG A 45 21.69 3.17 -1.04
N VAL A 46 21.95 2.29 -2.01
CA VAL A 46 22.81 2.58 -3.17
C VAL A 46 21.96 3.02 -4.36
N GLN A 47 20.79 2.42 -4.56
CA GLN A 47 19.89 2.72 -5.67
C GLN A 47 18.46 2.93 -5.15
N PRO A 48 18.12 4.14 -4.70
CA PRO A 48 16.80 4.44 -4.13
C PRO A 48 15.65 4.29 -5.15
N HIS A 49 15.96 4.40 -6.44
CA HIS A 49 14.99 4.26 -7.54
C HIS A 49 14.34 2.87 -7.64
N HIS A 50 14.95 1.83 -7.06
CA HIS A 50 14.40 0.46 -7.07
C HIS A 50 13.43 0.16 -5.92
N GLY A 51 12.92 1.20 -5.24
CA GLY A 51 11.98 1.03 -4.12
C GLY A 51 10.69 0.31 -4.51
N GLU A 52 10.19 0.52 -5.73
CA GLU A 52 8.97 -0.13 -6.23
C GLU A 52 9.12 -1.65 -6.33
N GLU A 53 10.22 -2.13 -6.91
CA GLU A 53 10.53 -3.56 -6.99
C GLU A 53 10.60 -4.19 -5.60
N PHE A 54 11.13 -3.46 -4.62
CA PHE A 54 11.19 -3.91 -3.24
C PHE A 54 9.81 -3.98 -2.57
N ALA A 55 8.94 -2.99 -2.81
CA ALA A 55 7.56 -3.02 -2.34
C ALA A 55 6.79 -4.20 -2.94
N ALA A 56 6.94 -4.47 -4.25
CA ALA A 56 6.33 -5.62 -4.91
C ALA A 56 6.86 -6.96 -4.35
N TYR A 57 8.16 -7.04 -4.05
CA TYR A 57 8.75 -8.20 -3.39
C TYR A 57 8.14 -8.44 -2.00
N LEU A 58 7.99 -7.38 -1.19
CA LEU A 58 7.39 -7.47 0.14
C LEU A 58 5.93 -7.94 0.08
N GLN A 59 5.14 -7.42 -0.85
CA GLN A 59 3.75 -7.86 -1.08
C GLN A 59 3.68 -9.35 -1.44
N ARG A 60 4.55 -9.83 -2.34
CA ARG A 60 4.61 -11.24 -2.73
C ARG A 60 4.92 -12.17 -1.56
N HIS A 61 5.67 -11.69 -0.58
CA HIS A 61 6.05 -12.45 0.61
C HIS A 61 5.16 -12.20 1.83
N GLY A 62 4.04 -11.48 1.67
CA GLY A 62 3.06 -11.23 2.73
C GLY A 62 3.55 -10.27 3.82
N ARG A 63 4.50 -9.39 3.51
CA ARG A 63 5.03 -8.38 4.45
C ARG A 63 4.37 -7.03 4.20
N TRP A 64 3.07 -6.95 4.45
CA TRP A 64 2.24 -5.78 4.08
C TRP A 64 2.63 -4.50 4.84
N ALA A 65 2.94 -4.60 6.13
CA ALA A 65 3.37 -3.47 6.95
C ALA A 65 4.58 -2.74 6.35
N GLU A 66 5.63 -3.51 6.03
CA GLU A 66 6.87 -2.97 5.46
C GLU A 66 6.66 -2.47 4.02
N ALA A 67 5.78 -3.13 3.25
CA ALA A 67 5.43 -2.64 1.92
C ALA A 67 4.76 -1.26 2.00
N ALA A 68 3.87 -1.05 2.96
CA ALA A 68 3.20 0.22 3.19
C ALA A 68 4.19 1.33 3.59
N GLU A 69 5.14 1.02 4.48
CA GLU A 69 6.19 1.95 4.89
C GLU A 69 7.08 2.37 3.72
N VAL A 70 7.49 1.40 2.89
CA VAL A 70 8.32 1.68 1.70
C VAL A 70 7.56 2.57 0.72
N LEU A 71 6.31 2.21 0.40
CA LEU A 71 5.48 3.02 -0.51
C LEU A 71 5.22 4.43 0.04
N SER A 72 4.96 4.57 1.35
CA SER A 72 4.81 5.87 2.00
C SER A 72 6.11 6.70 1.91
N GLY A 73 7.26 6.07 2.14
CA GLY A 73 8.58 6.70 1.97
C GLY A 73 8.81 7.20 0.54
N LEU A 74 8.46 6.39 -0.47
CA LEU A 74 8.58 6.76 -1.89
C LEU A 74 7.65 7.92 -2.27
N LEU A 75 6.42 7.95 -1.73
CA LEU A 75 5.46 9.03 -2.01
C LEU A 75 5.85 10.37 -1.37
N ASN A 76 6.60 10.34 -0.27
CA ASN A 76 7.13 11.51 0.43
C ASN A 76 8.39 12.08 -0.22
N ASP A 77 9.10 11.30 -1.05
CA ASP A 77 10.25 11.78 -1.80
C ASP A 77 9.81 12.48 -3.09
N GLU A 78 9.91 13.80 -3.13
CA GLU A 78 9.54 14.60 -4.31
C GLU A 78 10.50 14.40 -5.50
N THR A 79 11.68 13.83 -5.27
CA THR A 79 12.68 13.55 -6.31
C THR A 79 12.54 12.16 -6.91
N PHE A 80 11.63 11.35 -6.38
CA PHE A 80 11.44 9.99 -6.82
C PHE A 80 10.79 9.94 -8.22
N VAL A 81 11.44 9.19 -9.11
CA VAL A 81 10.93 8.87 -10.46
C VAL A 81 10.82 7.36 -10.56
N SER A 82 9.62 6.89 -10.88
CA SER A 82 9.34 5.46 -11.10
C SER A 82 10.18 4.90 -12.24
N LEU A 83 10.85 3.78 -12.00
CA LEU A 83 11.53 3.01 -13.03
C LEU A 83 10.54 2.26 -13.93
N GLU A 84 9.37 1.88 -13.38
CA GLU A 84 8.29 1.21 -14.11
C GLU A 84 7.42 2.21 -14.91
N GLY A 85 7.70 3.52 -14.82
CA GLY A 85 6.93 4.57 -15.46
C GLY A 85 5.60 4.88 -14.78
N LYS A 86 5.38 4.39 -13.55
CA LYS A 86 4.19 4.66 -12.77
C LYS A 86 4.13 6.13 -12.35
N THR A 87 2.94 6.69 -12.41
CA THR A 87 2.69 8.03 -11.87
C THR A 87 2.65 7.99 -10.35
N ARG A 88 2.98 9.12 -9.70
CA ARG A 88 2.85 9.25 -8.24
C ARG A 88 1.42 8.96 -7.74
N HIS A 89 0.43 9.27 -8.56
CA HIS A 89 -0.97 8.97 -8.26
C HIS A 89 -1.25 7.46 -8.27
N GLN A 90 -0.68 6.71 -9.22
CA GLN A 90 -0.81 5.24 -9.24
C GLN A 90 -0.16 4.59 -8.01
N LEU A 91 1.04 5.03 -7.61
CA LEU A 91 1.69 4.54 -6.38
C LEU A 91 0.86 4.86 -5.13
N TRP A 92 0.19 6.02 -5.12
CA TRP A 92 -0.71 6.40 -4.04
C TRP A 92 -1.96 5.52 -4.00
N LEU A 93 -2.53 5.17 -5.16
CA LEU A 93 -3.65 4.23 -5.23
C LEU A 93 -3.22 2.82 -4.77
N GLU A 94 -2.04 2.35 -5.17
CA GLU A 94 -1.48 1.07 -4.69
C GLU A 94 -1.33 1.05 -3.17
N LEU A 95 -0.85 2.14 -2.57
CA LEU A 95 -0.80 2.26 -1.11
C LEU A 95 -2.19 2.25 -0.48
N CYS A 96 -3.16 2.95 -1.06
CA CYS A 96 -4.54 2.95 -0.57
C CYS A 96 -5.15 1.55 -0.60
N ASP A 97 -5.03 0.84 -1.73
CA ASP A 97 -5.56 -0.52 -1.90
C ASP A 97 -4.88 -1.50 -0.92
N LEU A 98 -3.58 -1.33 -0.64
CA LEU A 98 -2.85 -2.16 0.31
C LEU A 98 -3.32 -1.96 1.76
N VAL A 99 -3.54 -0.71 2.16
CA VAL A 99 -3.95 -0.35 3.52
C VAL A 99 -5.43 -0.70 3.79
N THR A 100 -6.29 -0.62 2.78
CA THR A 100 -7.69 -1.05 2.90
C THR A 100 -7.81 -2.58 2.95
N ALA A 101 -6.97 -3.31 2.20
CA ALA A 101 -6.98 -4.78 2.18
C ALA A 101 -6.42 -5.41 3.48
N HIS A 102 -5.39 -4.80 4.09
CA HIS A 102 -4.67 -5.38 5.24
C HIS A 102 -4.59 -4.45 6.47
N PRO A 103 -5.73 -4.00 7.02
CA PRO A 103 -5.77 -2.95 8.03
C PRO A 103 -5.09 -3.29 9.36
N GLU A 104 -5.07 -4.56 9.75
CA GLU A 104 -4.43 -4.99 11.01
C GLU A 104 -2.90 -4.94 10.92
N GLU A 105 -2.35 -5.29 9.76
CA GLU A 105 -0.91 -5.36 9.53
C GLU A 105 -0.33 -3.98 9.19
N THR A 106 -1.12 -3.10 8.58
CA THR A 106 -0.70 -1.76 8.18
C THR A 106 -1.05 -0.67 9.19
N ALA A 107 -1.30 -1.02 10.45
CA ALA A 107 -1.72 -0.09 11.49
C ALA A 107 -0.74 1.08 11.77
N ALA A 108 0.53 0.94 11.34
CA ALA A 108 1.54 1.99 11.43
C ALA A 108 1.27 3.17 10.45
N VAL A 109 0.54 2.93 9.37
CA VAL A 109 0.17 3.95 8.38
C VAL A 109 -1.22 4.47 8.72
N ASP A 110 -1.37 5.80 8.79
CA ASP A 110 -2.68 6.43 8.98
C ASP A 110 -3.52 6.35 7.70
N ALA A 111 -4.22 5.22 7.57
CA ALA A 111 -5.15 4.93 6.47
C ALA A 111 -6.19 6.02 6.26
N GLU A 112 -6.72 6.56 7.36
CA GLU A 112 -7.80 7.53 7.33
C GLU A 112 -7.29 8.87 6.82
N ALA A 113 -6.15 9.34 7.33
CA ALA A 113 -5.52 10.56 6.82
C ALA A 113 -5.13 10.41 5.34
N LEU A 114 -4.62 9.24 4.93
CA LEU A 114 -4.26 8.95 3.55
C LEU A 114 -5.48 9.06 2.62
N LEU A 115 -6.56 8.32 2.91
CA LEU A 115 -7.76 8.29 2.08
C LEU A 115 -8.48 9.65 2.07
N ARG A 116 -8.60 10.32 3.22
CA ARG A 116 -9.18 11.68 3.33
C ARG A 116 -8.33 12.73 2.59
N SER A 117 -7.02 12.55 2.50
CA SER A 117 -6.17 13.44 1.69
C SER A 117 -6.45 13.27 0.19
N GLY A 118 -6.70 12.02 -0.25
CA GLY A 118 -7.11 11.69 -1.60
C GLY A 118 -8.45 12.30 -1.99
N ILE A 119 -9.44 12.14 -1.11
CA ILE A 119 -10.79 12.70 -1.30
C ILE A 119 -10.75 14.21 -1.55
N ARG A 120 -9.90 14.94 -0.80
CA ARG A 120 -9.75 16.39 -0.96
C ARG A 120 -8.99 16.81 -2.22
N ARG A 121 -8.02 16.01 -2.67
CA ARG A 121 -7.08 16.37 -3.75
C ARG A 121 -7.52 15.87 -5.12
N HIS A 122 -8.25 14.76 -5.17
CA HIS A 122 -8.58 14.04 -6.40
C HIS A 122 -10.09 13.80 -6.48
N GLY A 123 -10.81 14.77 -7.04
CA GLY A 123 -12.28 14.75 -7.09
C GLY A 123 -12.89 13.68 -8.01
N ALA A 124 -12.13 13.11 -8.95
CA ALA A 124 -12.67 12.25 -10.01
C ALA A 124 -13.01 10.81 -9.57
N GLU A 125 -12.50 10.36 -8.42
CA GLU A 125 -12.71 9.00 -7.89
C GLU A 125 -13.10 9.03 -6.41
N THR A 126 -13.82 10.07 -5.98
CA THR A 126 -14.15 10.26 -4.56
C THR A 126 -15.02 9.15 -4.01
N GLY A 127 -15.95 8.60 -4.81
CA GLY A 127 -16.81 7.50 -4.39
C GLY A 127 -16.01 6.24 -4.02
N ARG A 128 -15.00 5.88 -4.83
CA ARG A 128 -14.13 4.71 -4.56
C ARG A 128 -13.31 4.89 -3.28
N LEU A 129 -12.83 6.09 -3.01
CA LEU A 129 -12.05 6.37 -1.81
C LEU A 129 -12.90 6.34 -0.54
N TRP A 130 -14.13 6.86 -0.61
CA TRP A 130 -15.09 6.78 0.49
C TRP A 130 -15.50 5.35 0.80
N THR A 131 -15.81 4.55 -0.22
CA THR A 131 -16.14 3.12 -0.02
C THR A 131 -14.95 2.33 0.50
N GLY A 132 -13.72 2.64 0.04
CA GLY A 132 -12.50 2.05 0.58
C GLY A 132 -12.25 2.39 2.06
N LEU A 133 -12.52 3.63 2.47
CA LEU A 133 -12.41 4.06 3.88
C LEU A 133 -13.47 3.37 4.76
N ALA A 134 -14.68 3.21 4.25
CA ALA A 134 -15.72 2.45 4.94
C ALA A 134 -15.33 0.97 5.08
N ASP A 135 -14.85 0.33 4.01
CA ASP A 135 -14.38 -1.08 4.06
C ASP A 135 -13.23 -1.26 5.06
N TYR A 136 -12.30 -0.30 5.12
CA TYR A 136 -11.24 -0.28 6.13
C TYR A 136 -11.80 -0.30 7.57
N HIS A 137 -12.84 0.51 7.86
CA HIS A 137 -13.49 0.50 9.17
C HIS A 137 -14.29 -0.78 9.44
N ILE A 138 -14.98 -1.33 8.43
CA ILE A 138 -15.73 -2.60 8.53
C ILE A 138 -14.79 -3.75 8.90
N ARG A 139 -13.65 -3.88 8.21
CA ARG A 139 -12.65 -4.93 8.48
C ARG A 139 -12.05 -4.85 9.88
N ARG A 140 -11.96 -3.65 10.46
CA ARG A 140 -11.53 -3.44 11.85
C ARG A 140 -12.63 -3.66 12.89
N GLY A 141 -13.84 -4.01 12.46
CA GLY A 141 -15.01 -4.17 13.34
C GLY A 141 -15.60 -2.85 13.85
N ALA A 142 -15.18 -1.70 13.30
CA ALA A 142 -15.65 -0.38 13.70
C ALA A 142 -16.88 0.03 12.87
N PHE A 143 -17.97 -0.74 12.98
CA PHE A 143 -19.15 -0.60 12.14
C PHE A 143 -19.83 0.77 12.23
N GLU A 144 -19.93 1.36 13.43
CA GLU A 144 -20.52 2.70 13.58
C GLU A 144 -19.69 3.76 12.84
N ARG A 145 -18.35 3.67 12.89
CA ARG A 145 -17.49 4.58 12.11
C ARG A 145 -17.62 4.37 10.61
N ALA A 146 -17.83 3.14 10.16
CA ALA A 146 -18.09 2.86 8.75
C ALA A 146 -19.40 3.51 8.28
N ARG A 147 -20.46 3.44 9.10
CA ARG A 147 -21.73 4.13 8.86
C ARG A 147 -21.53 5.64 8.78
N ASP A 148 -20.91 6.24 9.79
CA ASP A 148 -20.62 7.68 9.85
C ASP A 148 -19.87 8.15 8.59
N THR A 149 -18.88 7.35 8.16
CA THR A 149 -18.07 7.63 6.96
C THR A 149 -18.92 7.60 5.68
N LEU A 150 -19.80 6.62 5.52
CA LEU A 150 -20.68 6.50 4.36
C LEU A 150 -21.74 7.61 4.33
N GLU A 151 -22.29 7.98 5.49
CA GLU A 151 -23.23 9.11 5.60
C GLU A 151 -22.55 10.45 5.28
N GLU A 152 -21.33 10.68 5.77
CA GLU A 152 -20.51 11.83 5.40
C GLU A 152 -20.25 11.85 3.88
N ALA A 153 -19.93 10.71 3.30
CA ALA A 153 -19.71 10.57 1.86
C ALA A 153 -20.97 10.95 1.06
N LEU A 154 -22.15 10.51 1.45
CA LEU A 154 -23.41 10.86 0.77
C LEU A 154 -23.71 12.36 0.79
N GLN A 155 -23.27 13.07 1.83
CA GLN A 155 -23.46 14.53 1.93
C GLN A 155 -22.41 15.33 1.16
N THR A 156 -21.23 14.76 0.92
CA THR A 156 -20.07 15.48 0.35
C THR A 156 -19.84 15.19 -1.12
N VAL A 157 -20.25 14.03 -1.61
CA VAL A 157 -20.08 13.64 -3.01
C VAL A 157 -20.93 14.52 -3.94
N SER A 158 -20.30 15.01 -5.02
CA SER A 158 -20.92 15.93 -5.97
C SER A 158 -21.37 15.28 -7.28
N THR A 159 -20.91 14.07 -7.59
CA THR A 159 -21.26 13.38 -8.84
C THR A 159 -22.29 12.28 -8.60
N VAL A 160 -23.21 12.11 -9.56
CA VAL A 160 -24.22 11.04 -9.49
C VAL A 160 -23.57 9.66 -9.45
N ARG A 161 -22.47 9.47 -10.21
CA ARG A 161 -21.73 8.21 -10.25
C ARG A 161 -21.16 7.85 -8.88
N ASP A 162 -20.46 8.78 -8.25
CA ASP A 162 -19.88 8.55 -6.92
C ASP A 162 -20.97 8.38 -5.86
N PHE A 163 -22.09 9.11 -5.98
CA PHE A 163 -23.23 8.98 -5.08
C PHE A 163 -23.82 7.58 -5.16
N SER A 164 -24.06 7.06 -6.37
CA SER A 164 -24.55 5.70 -6.58
C SER A 164 -23.61 4.66 -5.97
N LEU A 165 -22.29 4.82 -6.17
CA LEU A 165 -21.29 3.90 -5.59
C LEU A 165 -21.34 3.87 -4.05
N VAL A 166 -21.41 5.04 -3.42
CA VAL A 166 -21.47 5.16 -1.95
C VAL A 166 -22.80 4.63 -1.42
N TYR A 167 -23.91 4.97 -2.09
CA TYR A 167 -25.25 4.53 -1.70
C TYR A 167 -25.40 3.02 -1.78
N ASP A 168 -24.95 2.39 -2.87
CA ASP A 168 -24.99 0.95 -3.04
C ASP A 168 -24.16 0.24 -1.96
N ALA A 169 -22.97 0.78 -1.63
CA ALA A 169 -22.13 0.27 -0.56
C ALA A 169 -22.81 0.37 0.82
N LEU A 170 -23.48 1.50 1.11
CA LEU A 170 -24.23 1.68 2.36
C LEU A 170 -25.41 0.72 2.45
N ALA A 171 -26.19 0.56 1.38
CA ALA A 171 -27.32 -0.35 1.35
C ALA A 171 -26.88 -1.80 1.63
N GLN A 172 -25.82 -2.26 0.95
CA GLN A 172 -25.25 -3.61 1.17
C GLN A 172 -24.71 -3.79 2.59
N PHE A 173 -24.08 -2.76 3.15
CA PHE A 173 -23.56 -2.77 4.51
C PHE A 173 -24.70 -2.91 5.54
N GLU A 174 -25.76 -2.11 5.43
CA GLU A 174 -26.92 -2.18 6.33
C GLU A 174 -27.66 -3.50 6.21
N GLU A 175 -27.86 -4.00 4.99
CA GLU A 175 -28.47 -5.32 4.76
C GLU A 175 -27.66 -6.44 5.42
N SER A 176 -26.33 -6.37 5.32
CA SER A 176 -25.43 -7.33 5.96
C SER A 176 -25.52 -7.28 7.49
N LEU A 177 -25.57 -6.08 8.08
CA LEU A 177 -25.74 -5.90 9.52
C LEU A 177 -27.11 -6.41 10.02
N LEU A 178 -28.18 -6.10 9.30
CA LEU A 178 -29.53 -6.57 9.62
C LEU A 178 -29.61 -8.09 9.54
N SER A 179 -29.09 -8.68 8.46
CA SER A 179 -29.06 -10.13 8.26
C SER A 179 -28.28 -10.84 9.37
N ALA A 180 -27.13 -10.30 9.77
CA ALA A 180 -26.34 -10.84 10.88
C ALA A 180 -27.10 -10.77 12.22
N ARG A 181 -27.86 -9.70 12.46
CA ARG A 181 -28.70 -9.56 13.68
C ARG A 181 -29.90 -10.48 13.68
N MET A 182 -30.52 -10.75 12.53
CA MET A 182 -31.66 -11.66 12.42
C MET A 182 -31.28 -13.15 12.57
N ALA A 183 -30.01 -13.48 12.29
CA ALA A 183 -29.49 -14.84 12.41
C ALA A 183 -29.04 -15.22 13.83
N GLN A 184 -28.99 -14.26 14.76
CA GLN A 184 -28.75 -14.46 16.19
C GLN A 184 -30.04 -14.71 16.95
#